data_AF-A0A7C4I9M9-F1
#
_entry.id   AF-A0A7C4I9M9-F1
#
_cell.length_a   1.000
_cell.length_b   1.000
_cell.length_c   1.000
_cell.angle_alpha   90.00
_cell.angle_beta   90.00
_cell.angle_gamma   90.00
#
_symmetry.space_group_name_H-M   'P 1'
#
loop_
_entity.id
_entity.type
_entity.pdbx_description
1 polymer ?
#
loop_
_entity_poly.entity_id
_entity_poly.type
_entity_poly.pdbx_seq_one_letter_code
_entity_poly.pdbx_strand_id
1 'polypeptide(L)'
;MKASAPEQHHAAVSVLDAPHSEQRDQAGGDATRESWTNPRDGSILRLIPAGEFVMGSTQEQIEAAGRMDVGGHPALLLHEMPQFRAWVPAYYLGVYAVTNEQFAVFLSDTRPTAAELMRWAPALERIVAPTAPAEPYRVAPGYERHPATHVSWFGAAAYCRWAGLRLPTEIEWEKG
;
A
#
# COMPACT_ATOMS: atom_id res chain seq x y z
N MET A 1 0.79 31.93 5.35
CA MET A 1 1.85 30.91 5.56
C MET A 1 1.24 29.56 5.25
N LYS A 2 1.67 28.90 4.17
CA LYS A 2 1.16 27.57 3.80
C LYS A 2 1.64 26.56 4.83
N ALA A 3 0.72 25.96 5.56
CA ALA A 3 1.01 24.82 6.41
C ALA A 3 1.47 23.67 5.51
N SER A 4 2.71 23.22 5.71
CA SER A 4 3.20 21.98 5.14
C SER A 4 2.39 20.85 5.76
N ALA A 5 1.72 20.04 4.94
CA ALA A 5 1.08 18.82 5.41
C ALA A 5 2.15 17.92 6.07
N PRO A 6 1.84 17.25 7.18
CA PRO A 6 2.77 16.28 7.76
C PRO A 6 2.97 15.14 6.75
N GLU A 7 4.23 14.81 6.46
CA GLU A 7 4.58 13.61 5.69
C GLU A 7 4.06 12.39 6.46
N GLN A 8 2.91 11.86 6.06
CA GLN A 8 2.38 10.64 6.65
C GLN A 8 3.28 9.47 6.19
N HIS A 9 4.02 8.90 7.13
CA HIS A 9 4.85 7.71 6.92
C HIS A 9 3.93 6.47 6.89
N HIS A 10 3.40 6.14 5.71
CA HIS A 10 2.56 4.96 5.55
C HIS A 10 3.39 3.70 5.32
N ALA A 11 2.89 2.56 5.80
CA ALA A 11 3.30 1.27 5.29
C ALA A 11 2.76 1.12 3.86
N ALA A 12 3.58 0.66 2.92
CA ALA A 12 3.13 0.52 1.54
C ALA A 12 2.10 -0.63 1.43
N VAL A 13 0.95 -0.36 0.83
CA VAL A 13 -0.06 -1.37 0.45
C VAL A 13 -0.16 -1.35 -1.08
N SER A 14 -0.34 -2.51 -1.69
CA SER A 14 -0.27 -2.67 -3.15
C SER A 14 -1.53 -3.34 -3.71
N VAL A 15 -1.88 -2.96 -4.94
CA VAL A 15 -3.04 -3.44 -5.70
C VAL A 15 -2.62 -3.97 -7.07
N LEU A 16 -3.34 -4.97 -7.57
CA LEU A 16 -3.31 -5.43 -8.95
C LEU A 16 -4.73 -5.37 -9.54
N ASP A 17 -4.88 -4.82 -10.74
CA ASP A 17 -6.18 -4.82 -11.43
C ASP A 17 -6.57 -6.26 -11.82
N ALA A 18 -7.81 -6.67 -11.51
CA ALA A 18 -8.30 -7.96 -11.98
C ALA A 18 -8.61 -7.86 -13.48
N PRO A 19 -8.30 -8.89 -14.29
CA PRO A 19 -8.56 -8.85 -15.73
C PRO A 19 -10.07 -8.66 -16.01
N HIS A 20 -10.37 -7.81 -17.00
CA HIS A 20 -11.74 -7.58 -17.47
C HIS A 20 -12.37 -8.87 -17.99
N SER A 21 -13.66 -9.08 -17.68
CA SER A 21 -14.43 -10.29 -17.97
C SER A 21 -14.56 -10.66 -19.47
N GLU A 22 -14.12 -9.81 -20.40
CA GLU A 22 -14.29 -10.02 -21.85
C GLU A 22 -13.13 -10.75 -22.56
N GLN A 23 -12.03 -11.06 -21.87
CA GLN A 23 -10.95 -11.95 -22.40
C GLN A 23 -11.05 -13.37 -21.86
N ARG A 24 -12.27 -13.92 -21.77
CA ARG A 24 -12.54 -15.26 -21.19
C ARG A 24 -12.40 -16.42 -22.19
N ASP A 25 -12.20 -16.15 -23.47
CA ASP A 25 -12.13 -17.20 -24.51
C ASP A 25 -10.77 -17.22 -25.20
N GLN A 26 -9.77 -17.87 -24.58
CA GLN A 26 -8.63 -18.59 -25.22
C GLN A 26 -7.47 -18.85 -24.23
N ALA A 27 -7.77 -19.44 -23.07
CA ALA A 27 -6.84 -20.30 -22.34
C ALA A 27 -7.61 -20.84 -21.13
N GLY A 28 -7.86 -22.14 -21.09
CA GLY A 28 -8.48 -22.77 -19.92
C GLY A 28 -7.68 -22.47 -18.66
N GLY A 29 -8.25 -21.65 -17.79
CA GLY A 29 -7.64 -21.21 -16.54
C GLY A 29 -8.71 -20.65 -15.62
N ASP A 30 -9.14 -21.49 -14.68
CA ASP A 30 -10.07 -21.26 -13.58
C ASP A 30 -10.22 -19.79 -13.13
N ALA A 31 -11.38 -19.21 -13.42
CA ALA A 31 -11.71 -17.83 -13.13
C ALA A 31 -12.41 -17.70 -11.76
N THR A 32 -11.68 -17.93 -10.66
CA THR A 32 -11.84 -17.29 -9.33
C THR A 32 -10.70 -17.74 -8.41
N ARG A 33 -9.50 -17.18 -8.53
CA ARG A 33 -8.51 -17.31 -7.45
C ARG A 33 -8.86 -16.28 -6.38
N GLU A 34 -9.40 -16.72 -5.25
CA GLU A 34 -9.68 -15.85 -4.09
C GLU A 34 -8.44 -15.07 -3.63
N SER A 35 -7.27 -15.69 -3.79
CA SER A 35 -5.97 -15.10 -3.49
C SER A 35 -4.99 -15.30 -4.64
N TRP A 36 -4.13 -14.31 -4.87
CA TRP A 36 -3.04 -14.35 -5.84
C TRP A 36 -1.72 -14.04 -5.14
N THR A 37 -0.69 -14.84 -5.36
CA THR A 37 0.67 -14.56 -4.88
C THR A 37 1.48 -13.93 -6.00
N ASN A 38 2.05 -12.75 -5.75
CA ASN A 38 2.88 -12.07 -6.71
C ASN A 38 4.20 -12.81 -6.90
N PRO A 39 4.55 -13.26 -8.11
CA PRO A 39 5.80 -13.97 -8.35
C PRO A 39 7.04 -13.07 -8.22
N ARG A 40 6.88 -11.74 -8.25
CA ARG A 40 7.98 -10.79 -8.20
C ARG A 40 8.48 -10.51 -6.79
N ASP A 41 7.56 -10.36 -5.83
CA ASP A 41 7.87 -9.96 -4.45
C ASP A 41 7.28 -10.92 -3.40
N GLY A 42 6.56 -11.97 -3.81
CA GLY A 42 5.93 -12.93 -2.90
C GLY A 42 4.71 -12.38 -2.14
N SER A 43 4.24 -11.17 -2.42
CA SER A 43 3.07 -10.60 -1.75
C SER A 43 1.82 -11.44 -2.00
N ILE A 44 1.01 -11.64 -0.96
CA ILE A 44 -0.29 -12.31 -1.07
C ILE A 44 -1.35 -11.23 -1.21
N LEU A 45 -2.07 -11.25 -2.32
CA LEU A 45 -3.19 -10.36 -2.60
C LEU A 45 -4.50 -11.15 -2.59
N ARG A 46 -5.58 -10.50 -2.19
CA ARG A 46 -6.92 -11.07 -2.15
C ARG A 46 -7.84 -10.34 -3.14
N LEU A 47 -8.68 -11.09 -3.84
CA LEU A 47 -9.68 -10.53 -4.73
C LEU A 47 -10.75 -9.77 -3.93
N ILE A 48 -10.91 -8.48 -4.22
CA ILE A 48 -12.04 -7.66 -3.80
C ILE A 48 -13.03 -7.62 -4.97
N PRO A 49 -14.23 -8.20 -4.83
CA PRO A 49 -15.20 -8.25 -5.92
C PRO A 49 -15.67 -6.86 -6.38
N ALA A 50 -16.02 -6.76 -7.66
CA ALA A 50 -16.71 -5.58 -8.18
C ALA A 50 -18.02 -5.38 -7.42
N GLY A 51 -18.37 -4.13 -7.11
CA GLY A 51 -19.52 -3.87 -6.25
C GLY A 51 -19.64 -2.41 -5.83
N GLU A 52 -20.85 -2.05 -5.41
CA GLU A 52 -21.17 -0.80 -4.75
C GLU A 52 -20.90 -0.93 -3.25
N PHE A 53 -20.40 0.13 -2.62
CA PHE A 53 -20.36 0.26 -1.16
C PHE A 53 -20.63 1.71 -0.75
N VAL A 54 -20.88 1.93 0.55
CA VAL A 54 -21.02 3.26 1.13
C VAL A 54 -19.66 3.65 1.71
N MET A 55 -19.06 4.71 1.16
CA MET A 55 -17.81 5.29 1.62
C MET A 55 -18.10 6.46 2.58
N GLY A 56 -17.23 6.66 3.57
CA GLY A 56 -17.29 7.71 4.56
C GLY A 56 -17.99 7.32 5.85
N SER A 57 -17.99 8.25 6.80
CA SER A 57 -18.53 8.06 8.15
C SER A 57 -19.85 8.79 8.36
N THR A 58 -20.72 8.22 9.19
CA THR A 58 -21.91 8.91 9.73
C THR A 58 -21.50 9.96 10.75
N GLN A 59 -22.38 10.94 10.99
CA GLN A 59 -22.17 11.94 12.04
C GLN A 59 -21.96 11.28 13.42
N GLU A 60 -22.72 10.24 13.74
CA GLU A 60 -22.60 9.51 14.99
C GLU A 60 -21.24 8.81 15.14
N GLN A 61 -20.69 8.24 14.06
CA GLN A 61 -19.36 7.63 14.04
C GLN A 61 -18.26 8.69 14.25
N ILE A 62 -18.39 9.86 13.62
CA ILE A 62 -17.45 10.98 13.78
C ILE A 62 -17.44 11.50 15.22
N GLU A 63 -18.61 11.69 15.80
CA GLU A 63 -18.74 12.11 17.20
C GLU A 63 -18.20 11.04 18.16
N ALA A 64 -18.38 9.75 17.86
CA ALA A 64 -17.81 8.67 18.63
C ALA A 64 -16.28 8.64 18.56
N ALA A 65 -15.71 8.81 17.38
CA ALA A 65 -14.27 8.91 17.18
C ALA A 65 -13.68 10.13 17.93
N GLY A 66 -14.34 11.29 17.83
CA GLY A 66 -13.93 12.49 18.56
C GLY A 66 -13.98 12.35 20.09
N ARG A 67 -14.84 11.48 20.63
CA ARG A 67 -14.86 11.16 22.08
C ARG A 67 -13.70 10.26 22.51
N MET A 68 -13.17 9.44 21.59
CA MET A 68 -12.03 8.54 21.86
C MET A 68 -10.69 9.26 21.68
N ASP A 69 -10.64 10.29 20.84
CA ASP A 69 -9.43 11.07 20.61
C ASP A 69 -9.23 12.10 21.72
N VAL A 70 -8.48 11.71 22.75
CA VAL A 70 -8.20 12.53 23.94
C VAL A 70 -7.36 13.79 23.61
N GLY A 71 -6.83 13.92 22.39
CA GLY A 71 -5.96 15.03 21.98
C GLY A 71 -6.31 15.71 20.64
N GLY A 72 -7.19 15.14 19.83
CA GLY A 72 -7.55 15.68 18.52
C GLY A 72 -8.76 16.60 18.52
N HIS A 73 -8.72 17.61 17.65
CA HIS A 73 -9.86 18.49 17.44
C HIS A 73 -10.91 17.76 16.56
N PRO A 74 -12.18 17.63 16.98
CA PRO A 74 -13.21 16.87 16.25
C PRO A 74 -13.38 17.26 14.77
N ALA A 75 -13.07 18.52 14.43
CA ALA A 75 -13.09 19.00 13.05
C ALA A 75 -12.11 18.27 12.10
N LEU A 76 -11.10 17.56 12.63
CA LEU A 76 -10.14 16.81 11.82
C LEU A 76 -10.80 15.65 11.06
N LEU A 77 -11.96 15.14 11.50
CA LEU A 77 -12.64 14.02 10.86
C LEU A 77 -13.73 14.45 9.86
N LEU A 78 -14.00 15.76 9.71
CA LEU A 78 -15.07 16.26 8.83
C LEU A 78 -14.87 15.89 7.35
N HIS A 79 -13.65 15.57 6.94
CA HIS A 79 -13.34 15.15 5.57
C HIS A 79 -13.81 13.72 5.25
N GLU A 80 -14.21 12.93 6.25
CA GLU A 80 -14.83 11.61 6.07
C GLU A 80 -16.35 11.72 5.77
N MET A 81 -16.91 12.94 5.73
CA MET A 81 -18.33 13.21 5.47
C MET A 81 -18.53 14.01 4.18
N PRO A 82 -19.72 13.92 3.55
CA PRO A 82 -20.81 13.00 3.86
C PRO A 82 -20.55 11.59 3.31
N GLN A 83 -21.33 10.62 3.78
CA GLN A 83 -21.34 9.30 3.15
C GLN A 83 -21.87 9.40 1.71
N PHE A 84 -21.27 8.62 0.81
CA PHE A 84 -21.74 8.47 -0.57
C PHE A 84 -21.59 7.05 -1.08
N ARG A 85 -22.39 6.69 -2.10
CA ARG A 85 -22.30 5.39 -2.77
C ARG A 85 -21.21 5.44 -3.84
N ALA A 86 -20.28 4.50 -3.77
CA ALA A 86 -19.22 4.34 -4.75
C ALA A 86 -19.29 2.96 -5.40
N TRP A 87 -19.23 2.91 -6.73
CA TRP A 87 -19.03 1.66 -7.48
C TRP A 87 -17.54 1.48 -7.78
N VAL A 88 -16.99 0.32 -7.44
CA VAL A 88 -15.58 -0.02 -7.70
C VAL A 88 -15.51 -1.34 -8.48
N PRO A 89 -14.72 -1.43 -9.57
CA PRO A 89 -14.49 -2.69 -10.28
C PRO A 89 -13.80 -3.72 -9.38
N ALA A 90 -13.64 -4.96 -9.87
CA ALA A 90 -12.90 -5.98 -9.14
C ALA A 90 -11.41 -5.70 -9.22
N TYR A 91 -10.68 -5.90 -8.13
CA TYR A 91 -9.23 -5.74 -8.06
C TYR A 91 -8.66 -6.64 -6.97
N TYR A 92 -7.36 -6.85 -6.95
CA TYR A 92 -6.65 -7.58 -5.90
C TYR A 92 -5.99 -6.59 -4.95
N LEU A 93 -6.17 -6.76 -3.64
CA LEU A 93 -5.53 -5.95 -2.60
C LEU A 93 -4.54 -6.79 -1.79
N GLY A 94 -3.36 -6.25 -1.50
CA GLY A 94 -2.40 -6.89 -0.60
C GLY A 94 -3.00 -7.16 0.78
N VAL A 95 -2.91 -8.41 1.24
CA VAL A 95 -3.44 -8.84 2.56
C VAL A 95 -2.65 -8.20 3.70
N TYR A 96 -1.36 -7.95 3.46
CA TYR A 96 -0.45 -7.33 4.41
C TYR A 96 0.21 -6.12 3.76
N ALA A 97 0.66 -5.19 4.61
CA ALA A 97 1.59 -4.17 4.17
C ALA A 97 2.90 -4.82 3.66
N VAL A 98 3.55 -4.14 2.71
CA VAL A 98 4.86 -4.51 2.19
C VAL A 98 5.84 -4.60 3.35
N THR A 99 6.56 -5.72 3.41
CA THR A 99 7.49 -6.04 4.48
C THR A 99 8.88 -5.44 4.24
N ASN A 100 9.70 -5.35 5.29
CA ASN A 100 11.10 -4.93 5.15
C ASN A 100 11.88 -5.86 4.21
N GLU A 101 11.63 -7.17 4.26
CA GLU A 101 12.28 -8.15 3.37
C GLU A 101 11.98 -7.86 1.90
N GLN A 102 10.70 -7.65 1.58
CA GLN A 102 10.28 -7.32 0.21
C GLN A 102 10.88 -6.00 -0.28
N PHE A 103 10.86 -4.96 0.56
CA PHE A 103 11.43 -3.67 0.20
C PHE A 103 12.96 -3.74 0.05
N ALA A 104 13.65 -4.53 0.86
CA ALA A 104 15.10 -4.75 0.74
C ALA A 104 15.46 -5.48 -0.58
N VAL A 105 14.64 -6.44 -1.03
CA VAL A 105 14.79 -7.07 -2.35
C VAL A 105 14.63 -6.02 -3.46
N PHE A 106 13.59 -5.18 -3.39
CA PHE A 106 13.38 -4.07 -4.33
C PHE A 106 14.61 -3.15 -4.42
N LEU A 107 15.16 -2.69 -3.30
CA LEU A 107 16.33 -1.82 -3.29
C LEU A 107 17.60 -2.52 -3.82
N SER A 108 17.73 -3.83 -3.57
CA SER A 108 18.87 -4.63 -4.04
C SER A 108 18.84 -4.85 -5.54
N ASP A 109 17.65 -5.06 -6.11
CA ASP A 109 17.44 -5.22 -7.55
C ASP A 109 17.61 -3.90 -8.29
N THR A 110 17.04 -2.82 -7.76
CA THR A 110 17.01 -1.52 -8.45
C THR A 110 18.26 -0.68 -8.25
N ARG A 111 19.00 -0.92 -7.15
CA ARG A 111 20.23 -0.20 -6.78
C ARG A 111 20.10 1.31 -6.96
N PRO A 112 19.17 1.96 -6.22
CA PRO A 112 18.90 3.38 -6.40
C PRO A 112 20.14 4.23 -6.14
N THR A 113 20.22 5.35 -6.83
CA THR A 113 21.15 6.42 -6.49
C THR A 113 20.84 6.99 -5.11
N ALA A 114 21.79 7.70 -4.49
CA ALA A 114 21.57 8.34 -3.20
C ALA A 114 20.37 9.32 -3.20
N ALA A 115 20.16 10.03 -4.31
CA ALA A 115 19.03 10.95 -4.46
C ALA A 115 17.69 10.21 -4.56
N GLU A 116 17.63 9.10 -5.29
CA GLU A 116 16.44 8.24 -5.35
C GLU A 116 16.15 7.61 -3.99
N LEU A 117 17.18 7.10 -3.31
CA LEU A 117 17.02 6.51 -1.99
C LEU A 117 16.47 7.53 -0.98
N MET A 118 17.04 8.74 -0.94
CA MET A 118 16.53 9.82 -0.09
C MET A 118 15.07 10.17 -0.40
N ARG A 119 14.69 10.13 -1.69
CA ARG A 119 13.32 10.39 -2.13
C ARG A 119 12.36 9.26 -1.80
N TRP A 120 12.81 8.01 -1.83
CA TRP A 120 11.96 6.82 -1.65
C TRP A 120 11.83 6.40 -0.19
N ALA A 121 12.93 6.40 0.54
CA ALA A 121 13.01 5.97 1.93
C ALA A 121 14.07 6.83 2.65
N PRO A 122 13.71 8.06 3.09
CA PRO A 122 14.65 9.00 3.71
C PRO A 122 15.30 8.47 4.99
N ALA A 123 14.71 7.45 5.62
CA ALA A 123 15.31 6.73 6.73
C ALA A 123 15.13 5.22 6.55
N LEU A 124 16.24 4.47 6.61
CA LEU A 124 16.24 3.01 6.64
C LEU A 124 16.56 2.53 8.06
N GLU A 125 15.55 2.37 8.91
CA GLU A 125 15.79 1.94 10.29
C GLU A 125 16.05 0.43 10.41
N ARG A 126 15.28 -0.36 9.66
CA ARG A 126 15.28 -1.83 9.73
C ARG A 126 15.92 -2.48 8.51
N ILE A 127 16.37 -1.69 7.54
CA ILE A 127 17.06 -2.15 6.34
C ILE A 127 18.49 -1.62 6.38
N VAL A 128 19.45 -2.52 6.32
CA VAL A 128 20.88 -2.26 6.34
C VAL A 128 21.37 -2.09 4.90
N ALA A 129 21.92 -0.91 4.61
CA ALA A 129 22.54 -0.61 3.33
C ALA A 129 23.81 -1.46 3.10
N PRO A 130 24.12 -1.81 1.85
CA PRO A 130 25.31 -2.59 1.54
C PRO A 130 26.60 -1.83 1.85
N THR A 131 27.62 -2.54 2.33
CA THR A 131 28.97 -1.99 2.58
C THR A 131 29.86 -1.98 1.34
N ALA A 132 29.47 -2.69 0.28
CA ALA A 132 30.17 -2.75 -0.98
C ALA A 132 29.18 -2.81 -2.16
N PRO A 133 29.52 -2.32 -3.37
CA PRO A 133 28.58 -2.20 -4.48
C PRO A 133 27.91 -3.50 -4.96
N ALA A 134 28.55 -4.65 -4.71
CA ALA A 134 28.02 -5.95 -5.11
C ALA A 134 27.09 -6.58 -4.05
N GLU A 135 27.02 -6.02 -2.84
CA GLU A 135 26.19 -6.55 -1.77
C GLU A 135 24.73 -6.07 -1.89
N PRO A 136 23.75 -6.89 -1.52
CA PRO A 136 22.36 -6.47 -1.42
C PRO A 136 22.10 -5.67 -0.15
N TYR A 137 20.99 -4.94 -0.14
CA TYR A 137 20.38 -4.48 1.10
C TYR A 137 19.92 -5.70 1.92
N ARG A 138 20.05 -5.62 3.25
CA ARG A 138 19.66 -6.70 4.17
C ARG A 138 18.70 -6.17 5.21
N VAL A 139 17.90 -7.03 5.83
CA VAL A 139 17.02 -6.63 6.93
C VAL A 139 17.69 -6.90 8.26
N ALA A 140 17.47 -6.02 9.24
CA ALA A 140 17.89 -6.25 10.62
C ALA A 140 17.20 -7.52 11.18
N PRO A 141 17.93 -8.42 11.86
CA PRO A 141 17.36 -9.69 12.32
C PRO A 141 16.08 -9.52 13.14
N GLY A 142 15.04 -10.29 12.78
CA GLY A 142 13.75 -10.28 13.47
C GLY A 142 12.74 -9.26 12.94
N TYR A 143 13.12 -8.43 11.95
CA TYR A 143 12.24 -7.43 11.35
C TYR A 143 11.81 -7.75 9.91
N GLU A 144 12.16 -8.91 9.38
CA GLU A 144 11.96 -9.33 7.98
C GLU A 144 10.50 -9.19 7.56
N ARG A 145 9.59 -9.72 8.37
CA ARG A 145 8.14 -9.71 8.13
C ARG A 145 7.41 -8.49 8.70
N HIS A 146 8.13 -7.57 9.34
CA HIS A 146 7.51 -6.32 9.79
C HIS A 146 7.26 -5.39 8.59
N PRO A 147 6.24 -4.52 8.66
CA PRO A 147 6.02 -3.53 7.62
C PRO A 147 7.25 -2.66 7.39
N ALA A 148 7.52 -2.34 6.13
CA ALA A 148 8.48 -1.29 5.77
C ALA A 148 7.92 0.07 6.22
N THR A 149 8.69 0.81 6.99
CA THR A 149 8.33 2.13 7.54
C THR A 149 9.26 3.21 7.02
N HIS A 150 8.88 4.48 7.18
CA HIS A 150 9.61 5.63 6.63
C HIS A 150 9.80 5.58 5.11
N VAL A 151 8.86 4.96 4.42
CA VAL A 151 8.76 4.95 2.96
C VAL A 151 7.88 6.13 2.54
N SER A 152 8.36 6.95 1.62
CA SER A 152 7.55 8.04 1.06
C SER A 152 6.53 7.50 0.06
N TRP A 153 5.53 8.31 -0.29
CA TRP A 153 4.61 7.98 -1.39
C TRP A 153 5.36 7.62 -2.68
N PHE A 154 6.45 8.32 -2.98
CA PHE A 154 7.25 8.06 -4.18
C PHE A 154 7.99 6.72 -4.11
N GLY A 155 8.48 6.33 -2.93
CA GLY A 155 9.09 5.03 -2.71
C GLY A 155 8.08 3.90 -2.82
N ALA A 156 6.90 4.06 -2.23
CA ALA A 156 5.81 3.09 -2.33
C ALA A 156 5.34 2.91 -3.78
N ALA A 157 5.19 4.00 -4.53
CA ALA A 157 4.86 3.95 -5.96
C ALA A 157 5.97 3.31 -6.81
N ALA A 158 7.24 3.57 -6.50
CA ALA A 158 8.37 2.95 -7.19
C ALA A 158 8.45 1.44 -6.94
N TYR A 159 8.26 1.02 -5.67
CA TYR A 159 8.15 -0.38 -5.28
C TYR A 159 7.02 -1.07 -6.06
N CYS A 160 5.81 -0.50 -6.06
CA CYS A 160 4.66 -1.09 -6.75
C CYS A 160 4.97 -1.31 -8.24
N ARG A 161 5.52 -0.30 -8.93
CA ARG A 161 5.90 -0.44 -10.35
C ARG A 161 6.91 -1.56 -10.58
N TRP A 162 7.94 -1.67 -9.73
CA TRP A 162 8.92 -2.76 -9.81
C TRP A 162 8.29 -4.13 -9.57
N ALA A 163 7.30 -4.20 -8.67
CA ALA A 163 6.55 -5.41 -8.34
C ALA A 163 5.47 -5.79 -9.39
N GLY A 164 5.24 -4.95 -10.41
CA GLY A 164 4.13 -5.12 -11.36
C GLY A 164 2.75 -4.80 -10.76
N LEU A 165 2.71 -3.97 -9.73
CA LEU A 165 1.54 -3.54 -8.97
C LEU A 165 1.33 -2.02 -9.08
N ARG A 166 0.27 -1.50 -8.46
CA ARG A 166 0.02 -0.07 -8.23
C ARG A 166 -0.38 0.20 -6.78
N LEU A 167 -0.45 1.48 -6.40
CA LEU A 167 -1.07 1.86 -5.14
C LEU A 167 -2.61 1.75 -5.26
N PRO A 168 -3.32 1.40 -4.16
CA PRO A 168 -4.76 1.56 -4.11
C PRO A 168 -5.14 3.04 -4.23
N THR A 169 -6.30 3.32 -4.81
CA THR A 169 -7.01 4.57 -4.55
C THR A 169 -7.59 4.55 -3.14
N GLU A 170 -7.93 5.72 -2.58
CA GLU A 170 -8.58 5.81 -1.26
C GLU A 170 -9.91 5.02 -1.23
N ILE A 171 -10.70 5.12 -2.30
CA ILE A 171 -11.98 4.41 -2.45
C ILE A 171 -11.78 2.89 -2.47
N GLU A 172 -10.75 2.41 -3.17
CA GLU A 172 -10.41 0.99 -3.15
C GLU A 172 -9.98 0.57 -1.74
N TRP A 173 -9.08 1.34 -1.11
CA TRP A 173 -8.57 1.02 0.22
C TRP A 173 -9.68 0.93 1.28
N GLU A 174 -10.68 1.80 1.25
CA GLU A 174 -11.80 1.76 2.21
C GLU A 174 -12.78 0.59 1.94
N LYS A 175 -12.90 0.15 0.69
CA LYS A 175 -13.77 -0.98 0.32
C LYS A 175 -13.21 -2.34 0.74
N GLY A 176 -11.88 -2.51 0.67
CA GLY A 176 -11.19 -3.80 0.80
C GLY A 176 -11.00 -4.25 2.24
#